data_AF-A0A371E2Y0-F1
#
_entry.id   AF-A0A371E2Y0-F1
#
_cell.length_a   1.000
_cell.length_b   1.000
_cell.length_c   1.000
_cell.angle_alpha   90.00
_cell.angle_beta   90.00
_cell.angle_gamma   90.00
#
_symmetry.space_group_name_H-M   'P 1'
#
loop_
_entity.id
_entity.type
_entity.pdbx_description
1 polymer ?
#
loop_
_entity_poly.entity_id
_entity_poly.type
_entity_poly.pdbx_seq_one_letter_code
_entity_poly.pdbx_strand_id
1 'polypeptide(L)'
;MEIFENPSKVKEINDMFIALIPKIDRIHIMKNFRLISLSNVTYKIVTKFLVYNMKTPNRRKKIWSHSQNSIRLYQMEEEGTID
;
A
#
# COMPACT_ATOMS: atom_id res chain seq x y z
N MET A 1 -10.12 -18.94 22.09
CA MET A 1 -10.09 -17.85 21.09
C MET A 1 -8.77 -17.13 21.35
N GLU A 2 -7.64 -17.74 21.00
CA GLU A 2 -6.34 -17.49 21.67
C GLU A 2 -5.84 -16.03 21.65
N ILE A 3 -6.21 -15.24 20.65
CA ILE A 3 -5.77 -13.83 20.53
C ILE A 3 -6.38 -12.94 21.62
N PHE A 4 -7.62 -13.22 22.04
CA PHE A 4 -8.28 -12.48 23.10
C PHE A 4 -7.74 -12.86 24.49
N GLU A 5 -7.18 -14.07 24.60
CA GLU A 5 -6.57 -14.58 25.83
C GLU A 5 -5.11 -14.11 25.96
N ASN A 6 -4.41 -13.85 24.84
CA ASN A 6 -3.06 -13.30 24.83
C ASN A 6 -2.91 -12.18 23.78
N PRO A 7 -3.12 -10.91 24.16
CA PRO A 7 -3.05 -9.76 23.27
C PRO A 7 -1.68 -9.57 22.60
N SER A 8 -0.60 -10.12 23.16
CA SER A 8 0.74 -10.01 22.60
C SER A 8 0.86 -10.72 21.24
N LYS A 9 0.03 -11.74 20.98
CA LYS A 9 -0.02 -12.45 19.69
C LYS A 9 -0.57 -11.57 18.55
N VAL A 10 -1.21 -10.43 18.86
CA VAL A 10 -1.66 -9.45 17.84
C VAL A 10 -0.46 -8.90 17.05
N LYS A 11 0.73 -8.84 17.66
CA LYS A 11 1.95 -8.38 16.98
C LYS A 11 2.29 -9.24 15.77
N GLU A 12 2.17 -10.56 15.90
CA GLU A 12 2.44 -11.52 14.82
C GLU A 12 1.45 -11.37 13.65
N ILE A 13 0.22 -10.94 13.94
CA ILE A 13 -0.81 -10.67 12.91
C ILE A 13 -0.57 -9.32 12.22
N ASN A 14 0.16 -8.41 12.86
CA ASN A 14 0.52 -7.12 12.27
C ASN A 14 1.78 -7.22 11.41
N ASP A 15 2.55 -8.31 11.55
CA ASP A 15 3.66 -8.58 10.65
C ASP A 15 3.13 -8.82 9.23
N MET A 16 3.78 -8.16 8.28
CA MET A 16 3.37 -8.14 6.88
C MET A 16 4.53 -8.60 6.03
N PHE A 17 4.31 -9.70 5.31
CA PHE A 17 5.31 -10.18 4.36
C PHE A 17 5.43 -9.21 3.18
N ILE A 18 6.65 -8.98 2.73
CA ILE A 18 6.95 -8.22 1.52
C ILE A 18 7.36 -9.22 0.44
N ALA A 19 6.68 -9.18 -0.70
CA ALA A 19 7.04 -9.95 -1.88
C ALA A 19 7.76 -9.04 -2.90
N LEU A 20 8.89 -9.52 -3.43
CA LEU A 20 9.60 -8.88 -4.53
C LEU A 20 9.18 -9.55 -5.84
N ILE A 21 8.49 -8.81 -6.71
CA ILE A 21 8.07 -9.31 -8.02
C ILE A 21 8.95 -8.71 -9.12
N PRO A 22 9.58 -9.53 -9.98
CA PRO A 22 10.30 -9.04 -11.16
C PRO A 22 9.45 -8.12 -12.02
N LYS A 23 10.00 -6.99 -12.47
CA LYS A 23 9.40 -6.18 -13.56
C LYS A 23 9.90 -6.61 -14.94
N ILE A 24 11.03 -7.29 -15.01
CA ILE A 24 11.71 -7.72 -16.24
C ILE A 24 12.27 -9.14 -16.08
N ASP A 25 12.46 -9.86 -17.19
CA ASP A 25 12.85 -11.27 -17.19
C ASP A 25 14.25 -11.53 -16.58
N ARG A 26 15.20 -10.61 -16.78
CA ARG A 26 16.57 -10.72 -16.24
C ARG A 26 16.90 -9.53 -15.37
N ILE A 27 16.88 -9.75 -14.06
CA ILE A 27 17.07 -8.70 -13.08
C ILE A 27 18.53 -8.67 -12.66
N HIS A 28 19.17 -7.52 -12.88
CA HIS A 28 20.54 -7.27 -12.43
C HIS A 28 20.62 -6.23 -11.30
N ILE A 29 19.51 -5.53 -11.02
CA ILE A 29 19.45 -4.41 -10.06
C ILE A 29 18.15 -4.49 -9.27
N MET A 30 18.22 -4.26 -7.94
CA MET A 30 17.06 -4.29 -7.04
C MET A 30 15.91 -3.35 -7.45
N LYS A 31 16.22 -2.22 -8.11
CA LYS A 31 15.23 -1.26 -8.64
C LYS A 31 14.24 -1.88 -9.65
N ASN A 32 14.62 -3.01 -10.26
CA ASN A 32 13.79 -3.72 -11.23
C ASN A 32 12.81 -4.69 -10.57
N PHE A 33 12.78 -4.78 -9.24
CA PHE A 33 11.69 -5.43 -8.52
C PHE A 33 10.58 -4.43 -8.21
N ARG A 34 9.34 -4.93 -8.21
CA ARG A 34 8.20 -4.29 -7.60
C ARG A 34 8.01 -4.90 -6.21
N LEU A 35 8.17 -4.08 -5.17
CA LEU A 35 7.76 -4.50 -3.83
C LEU A 35 6.23 -4.53 -3.78
N ILE A 36 5.67 -5.64 -3.30
CA ILE A 36 4.26 -5.77 -2.99
C ILE A 36 4.14 -6.25 -1.55
N SER A 37 3.43 -5.47 -0.74
CA SER A 37 3.09 -5.91 0.61
C SER A 37 1.98 -6.95 0.54
N LEU A 38 2.27 -8.16 1.01
CA LEU A 38 1.28 -9.23 1.18
C LEU A 38 0.48 -8.93 2.44
N SER A 39 -0.47 -8.00 2.32
CA SER A 39 -1.32 -7.62 3.44
C SER A 39 -2.20 -8.77 3.91
N ASN A 40 -2.33 -8.94 5.23
CA ASN A 40 -3.18 -9.97 5.81
C ASN A 40 -4.63 -9.81 5.38
N VAL A 41 -5.35 -10.94 5.28
CA VAL A 41 -6.74 -10.99 4.77
C VAL A 41 -7.65 -10.02 5.52
N THR A 42 -7.48 -9.89 6.84
CA THR A 42 -8.19 -8.92 7.69
C THR A 42 -8.05 -7.48 7.18
N TYR A 43 -6.83 -7.03 6.85
CA TYR A 43 -6.62 -5.70 6.30
C TYR A 43 -7.27 -5.54 4.94
N LYS A 44 -7.22 -6.56 4.08
CA LYS A 44 -7.90 -6.52 2.77
C LYS A 44 -9.42 -6.35 2.93
N ILE A 45 -10.02 -7.03 3.90
CA ILE A 45 -11.45 -6.91 4.22
C ILE A 45 -11.78 -5.49 4.69
N VAL A 46 -11.01 -4.95 5.66
CA VAL A 46 -11.19 -3.58 6.14
C VAL A 46 -11.06 -2.57 5.01
N THR A 47 -10.03 -2.68 4.17
CA THR A 47 -9.85 -1.83 3.00
C THR A 47 -11.02 -1.95 2.02
N LYS A 48 -11.50 -3.16 1.74
CA LYS A 48 -12.65 -3.39 0.85
C LYS A 48 -13.90 -2.71 1.39
N PHE A 49 -14.16 -2.82 2.68
CA PHE A 49 -15.27 -2.16 3.35
C PHE A 49 -15.14 -0.64 3.27
N LEU A 50 -13.96 -0.09 3.57
CA LEU A 50 -13.71 1.35 3.46
C LEU A 50 -13.98 1.86 2.03
N VAL A 51 -13.42 1.19 1.02
CA VAL A 51 -13.62 1.54 -0.40
C VAL A 51 -15.08 1.41 -0.83
N TYR A 52 -15.81 0.42 -0.29
CA TYR A 52 -17.24 0.24 -0.51
C TYR A 52 -18.03 1.43 0.06
N ASN A 53 -17.69 1.91 1.26
CA ASN A 53 -18.33 3.08 1.85
C ASN A 53 -17.97 4.39 1.11
N MET A 54 -16.86 4.42 0.39
CA MET A 54 -16.44 5.54 -0.46
C MET A 54 -17.05 5.51 -1.87
N LYS A 55 -18.11 4.73 -2.13
CA LYS A 55 -18.71 4.55 -3.47
C LYS A 55 -19.34 5.82 -4.07
N THR A 56 -19.43 6.94 -3.37
CA THR A 56 -19.85 8.21 -3.97
C THR A 56 -18.86 8.63 -5.07
N PRO A 57 -19.28 8.73 -6.35
CA PRO A 57 -18.38 8.98 -7.47
C PRO A 57 -17.55 10.26 -7.31
N ASN A 58 -18.17 11.30 -6.76
CA ASN A 58 -17.55 12.62 -6.57
C ASN A 58 -16.46 12.61 -5.50
N ARG A 59 -16.58 11.75 -4.46
CA ARG A 59 -15.56 11.61 -3.41
C ARG A 59 -14.33 10.87 -3.92
N ARG A 60 -14.50 9.84 -4.76
CA ARG A 60 -13.39 9.10 -5.36
C ARG A 60 -12.55 9.95 -6.28
N LYS A 61 -13.18 10.74 -7.17
CA LYS A 61 -12.46 11.63 -8.10
C LYS A 61 -11.60 12.65 -7.36
N LYS A 62 -12.15 13.27 -6.30
CA LYS A 62 -11.43 14.27 -5.49
C LYS A 62 -10.23 13.67 -4.74
N ILE A 63 -10.36 12.47 -4.19
CA ILE A 63 -9.28 11.79 -3.47
C ILE A 63 -8.21 11.30 -4.46
N TRP A 64 -8.64 10.80 -5.62
CA TRP A 64 -7.71 10.36 -6.65
C TRP A 64 -6.86 11.52 -7.19
N SER A 65 -7.46 12.69 -7.46
CA SER A 65 -6.68 13.85 -7.90
C SER A 65 -5.68 14.33 -6.85
N HIS A 66 -6.05 14.34 -5.57
CA HIS A 66 -5.12 14.68 -4.49
C HIS A 66 -3.96 13.68 -4.38
N SER A 67 -4.26 12.38 -4.49
CA SER A 67 -3.23 11.33 -4.43
C SER A 67 -2.27 11.37 -5.62
N GLN A 68 -2.74 11.67 -6.83
CA GLN A 68 -1.86 11.83 -7.99
C GLN A 68 -0.95 13.05 -7.85
N ASN A 69 -1.49 14.17 -7.34
CA ASN A 69 -0.69 15.37 -7.09
C ASN A 69 0.39 15.13 -6.04
N SER A 70 0.09 14.43 -4.94
CA SER A 70 1.11 14.13 -3.93
C SER A 70 2.22 13.24 -4.50
N ILE A 71 1.87 12.18 -5.24
CA ILE A 71 2.86 11.29 -5.86
C ILE A 71 3.74 12.06 -6.84
N ARG A 72 3.14 12.95 -7.64
CA ARG A 72 3.87 13.79 -8.59
C ARG A 72 4.82 14.76 -7.87
N LEU A 73 4.41 15.36 -6.76
CA LEU A 73 5.26 16.26 -5.97
C LEU A 73 6.46 15.50 -5.38
N TYR A 74 6.26 14.30 -4.85
CA TYR A 74 7.38 13.46 -4.36
C TYR A 74 8.36 13.09 -5.49
N GLN A 75 7.87 12.80 -6.69
CA GLN A 75 8.71 12.52 -7.85
C GLN A 75 9.53 13.75 -8.27
N MET A 76 8.92 14.94 -8.24
CA MET A 76 9.60 16.20 -8.56
C MET A 76 10.64 16.60 -7.50
N GLU A 77 10.40 16.26 -6.23
CA GLU A 77 11.37 16.44 -5.13
C GLU A 77 12.59 15.50 -5.29
N GLU A 78 12.36 14.23 -5.64
CA GLU A 78 13.45 13.28 -5.93
C GLU A 78 14.26 13.66 -7.20
N GLU A 79 13.62 14.32 -8.16
CA GLU A 79 14.25 14.82 -9.39
C GLU A 79 14.94 16.18 -9.20
N GLY A 80 14.88 16.78 -7.99
CA GLY A 80 15.51 18.05 -7.68
C GLY A 80 14.94 19.25 -8.45
N THR A 81 13.66 19.17 -8.86
CA THR A 81 12.98 20.19 -9.67
C THR A 81 12.16 21.20 -8.86
N ILE A 82 12.21 21.11 -7.52
CA ILE A 82 11.52 22.02 -6.59
C ILE A 82 12.59 22.79 -5.81
N ASP A 83 12.67 24.11 -6.05
CA ASP A 83 13.48 25.06 -5.28
C ASP A 83 12.85 25.39 -3.92
#